data_AF-A0A9D5UJA9-F1
#
_entry.id   AF-A0A9D5UJA9-F1
#
_cell.length_a   1.000
_cell.length_b   1.000
_cell.length_c   1.000
_cell.angle_alpha   90.00
_cell.angle_beta   90.00
_cell.angle_gamma   90.00
#
_symmetry.space_group_name_H-M   'P 1'
#
loop_
_entity.id
_entity.type
_entity.pdbx_description
1 polymer ?
#
loop_
_entity_poly.entity_id
_entity_poly.type
_entity_poly.pdbx_seq_one_letter_code
_entity_poly.pdbx_strand_id
1 'polypeptide(L)'
;MGNFTSAVGILRMQFEAIVRAHWSYFAASDLAIEKMLSELTTENENGSYKIRMLGEMLSKMEAKAPPNALAPLLEFRDYSWKPLSSYVHGGTHAINRHSKGYPVQLLEQVLRNSNGLNGLTAYFWAQLSGYPHLPKEVFGLFSKFKDCLPPDRQ
;
A
#
# COMPACT_ATOMS: atom_id res chain seq x y z
N MET A 1 -12.11 -11.70 22.23
CA MET A 1 -11.42 -10.44 21.89
C MET A 1 -10.98 -10.52 20.43
N GLY A 2 -11.31 -9.52 19.61
CA GLY A 2 -11.04 -9.54 18.17
C GLY A 2 -9.54 -9.51 17.84
N ASN A 3 -9.17 -10.10 16.71
CA ASN A 3 -7.79 -10.14 16.20
C ASN A 3 -7.36 -8.78 15.61
N PHE A 4 -7.34 -7.73 16.45
CA PHE A 4 -6.98 -6.37 16.04
C PHE A 4 -5.56 -6.25 15.50
N THR A 5 -4.60 -7.00 16.06
CA THR A 5 -3.22 -7.03 15.54
C THR A 5 -3.19 -7.44 14.08
N SER A 6 -3.86 -8.55 13.76
CA SER A 6 -3.95 -9.07 12.39
C SER A 6 -4.70 -8.11 11.48
N ALA A 7 -5.79 -7.51 11.96
CA ALA A 7 -6.55 -6.52 11.21
C ALA A 7 -5.71 -5.27 10.86
N VAL A 8 -4.92 -4.74 11.82
CA VAL A 8 -4.00 -3.62 11.55
C VAL A 8 -2.89 -4.04 10.58
N GLY A 9 -2.46 -5.30 10.62
CA GLY A 9 -1.54 -5.87 9.64
C GLY A 9 -2.04 -5.81 8.19
N ILE A 10 -3.36 -5.85 7.97
CA ILE A 10 -3.96 -5.72 6.62
C ILE A 10 -3.61 -4.38 5.98
N LEU A 11 -3.54 -3.31 6.76
CA LEU A 11 -3.16 -1.99 6.23
C LEU A 11 -1.77 -2.01 5.59
N ARG A 12 -0.84 -2.80 6.15
CA ARG A 12 0.48 -3.02 5.55
C ARG A 12 0.38 -3.77 4.22
N MET A 13 -0.43 -4.82 4.17
CA MET A 13 -0.63 -5.61 2.95
C MET A 13 -1.27 -4.78 1.83
N GLN A 14 -2.24 -3.92 2.16
CA GLN A 14 -2.85 -2.98 1.21
C GLN A 14 -1.78 -2.05 0.60
N PHE A 15 -0.91 -1.49 1.44
CA PHE A 15 0.16 -0.61 0.98
C PHE A 15 1.16 -1.34 0.08
N GLU A 16 1.59 -2.54 0.47
CA GLU A 16 2.51 -3.33 -0.35
C GLU A 16 1.89 -3.75 -1.70
N ALA A 17 0.60 -4.07 -1.71
CA ALA A 17 -0.12 -4.43 -2.92
C ALA A 17 -0.20 -3.26 -3.91
N ILE A 18 -0.59 -2.06 -3.46
CA ILE A 18 -0.70 -0.90 -4.35
C ILE A 18 0.66 -0.43 -4.87
N VAL A 19 1.71 -0.45 -4.05
CA VAL A 19 3.08 -0.12 -4.49
C VAL A 19 3.54 -1.12 -5.54
N ARG A 20 3.27 -2.42 -5.34
CA ARG A 20 3.60 -3.44 -6.33
C ARG A 20 2.85 -3.22 -7.63
N ALA A 21 1.56 -2.87 -7.58
CA ALA A 21 0.77 -2.56 -8.77
C ALA A 21 1.36 -1.37 -9.56
N HIS A 22 1.72 -0.28 -8.86
CA HIS A 22 2.37 0.88 -9.49
C HIS A 22 3.74 0.52 -10.06
N TRP A 23 4.55 -0.23 -9.30
CA TRP A 23 5.87 -0.65 -9.76
C TRP A 23 5.78 -1.54 -11.00
N SER A 24 4.84 -2.49 -11.02
CA SER A 24 4.58 -3.35 -12.18
C SER A 24 4.27 -2.56 -13.43
N TYR A 25 3.53 -1.46 -13.30
CA TYR A 25 3.13 -0.63 -14.43
C TYR A 25 4.22 0.36 -14.88
N PHE A 26 4.86 1.06 -13.95
CA PHE A 26 5.78 2.16 -14.28
C PHE A 26 7.25 1.75 -14.38
N ALA A 27 7.68 0.71 -13.67
CA ALA A 27 9.11 0.50 -13.42
C ALA A 27 9.62 -0.93 -13.61
N ALA A 28 8.75 -1.93 -13.57
CA ALA A 28 9.10 -3.32 -13.78
C ALA A 28 9.63 -3.55 -15.21
N SER A 29 10.57 -4.51 -15.33
CA SER A 29 10.98 -5.04 -16.63
C SER A 29 10.09 -6.21 -17.01
N ASP A 30 9.95 -6.51 -18.30
CA ASP A 30 9.16 -7.66 -18.78
C ASP A 30 9.60 -8.96 -18.11
N LEU A 31 10.91 -9.22 -18.04
CA LEU A 31 11.48 -10.37 -17.32
C LEU A 31 11.04 -10.44 -15.84
N ALA A 32 10.83 -9.29 -15.21
CA ALA A 32 10.40 -9.23 -13.81
C ALA A 32 8.92 -9.56 -13.65
N ILE A 33 8.10 -9.21 -14.65
CA ILE A 33 6.68 -9.55 -14.72
C ILE A 33 6.50 -11.03 -15.07
N GLU A 34 7.22 -11.52 -16.09
CA GLU A 34 7.22 -12.94 -16.49
C GLU A 34 7.54 -13.86 -15.30
N LYS A 35 8.56 -13.52 -14.52
CA LYS A 35 8.92 -14.28 -13.31
C LYS A 35 7.90 -14.18 -12.17
N MET A 36 7.09 -13.12 -12.12
CA MET A 36 5.98 -13.06 -11.14
C MET A 36 4.80 -13.91 -11.58
N LEU A 37 4.65 -14.14 -12.88
CA LEU A 37 3.56 -14.92 -13.47
C LEU A 37 3.93 -16.39 -13.69
N SER A 38 5.21 -16.75 -13.54
CA SER A 38 5.69 -18.12 -13.71
C SER A 38 5.09 -19.05 -12.67
N GLU A 39 4.89 -20.31 -13.06
CA GLU A 39 4.42 -21.36 -12.15
C GLU A 39 5.34 -21.52 -10.94
N LEU A 40 4.72 -21.82 -9.79
CA LEU A 40 5.42 -22.08 -8.55
C LEU A 40 6.04 -23.49 -8.59
N THR A 41 7.33 -23.55 -8.93
CA THR A 41 8.13 -24.78 -8.92
C THR A 41 9.27 -24.65 -7.92
N THR A 42 9.81 -25.77 -7.41
CA THR A 42 10.95 -25.77 -6.48
C THR A 42 12.17 -25.02 -7.05
N GLU A 43 12.33 -25.03 -8.37
CA GLU A 43 13.40 -24.32 -9.09
C GLU A 43 13.14 -22.80 -9.13
N ASN A 44 11.89 -22.39 -9.37
CA ASN A 44 11.49 -20.98 -9.39
C ASN A 44 11.42 -20.38 -7.97
N GLU A 45 11.07 -21.17 -6.96
CA GLU A 45 11.08 -20.77 -5.53
C GLU A 45 12.51 -20.54 -5.02
N ASN A 46 13.44 -21.43 -5.36
CA ASN A 46 14.85 -21.32 -4.96
C ASN A 46 15.69 -20.48 -5.93
N GLY A 47 15.10 -20.05 -7.04
CA GLY A 47 15.72 -19.16 -8.01
C GLY A 47 16.15 -17.86 -7.36
N SER A 48 17.26 -17.27 -7.83
CA SER A 48 17.81 -16.02 -7.31
C SER A 48 16.92 -14.78 -7.49
N TYR A 49 15.74 -14.96 -8.10
CA TYR A 49 14.77 -13.91 -8.30
C TYR A 49 14.03 -13.61 -7.00
N LYS A 50 14.69 -12.85 -6.13
CA LYS A 50 14.05 -12.27 -4.96
C LYS A 50 13.00 -11.27 -5.42
N ILE A 51 11.76 -11.48 -4.99
CA ILE A 51 10.73 -10.45 -5.03
C ILE A 51 11.35 -9.17 -4.47
N ARG A 52 11.33 -8.08 -5.26
CA ARG A 52 11.95 -6.82 -4.86
C ARG A 52 11.37 -6.35 -3.53
N MET A 53 12.23 -5.87 -2.65
CA MET A 53 11.79 -5.28 -1.40
C MET A 53 11.01 -3.99 -1.70
N LEU A 54 10.02 -3.66 -0.86
CA LEU A 54 9.16 -2.50 -1.10
C LEU A 54 9.97 -1.20 -1.34
N GLY A 55 11.02 -1.00 -0.56
CA GLY A 55 11.92 0.15 -0.72
C GLY A 55 12.55 0.23 -2.11
N GLU A 56 13.00 -0.91 -2.65
CA GLU A 56 13.57 -0.97 -4.01
C GLU A 56 12.53 -0.67 -5.08
N MET A 57 11.30 -1.14 -4.91
CA MET A 57 10.20 -0.85 -5.84
C MET A 57 9.94 0.66 -5.89
N LEU A 58 9.85 1.31 -4.72
CA LEU A 58 9.66 2.76 -4.62
C LEU A 58 10.81 3.53 -5.24
N SER A 59 12.06 3.21 -4.90
CA SER A 59 13.23 3.91 -5.46
C SER A 59 13.34 3.75 -6.99
N LYS A 60 12.97 2.58 -7.54
CA LYS A 60 12.94 2.40 -9.00
C LYS A 60 11.84 3.20 -9.71
N MET A 61 10.77 3.53 -9.00
CA MET A 61 9.71 4.38 -9.54
C MET A 61 10.08 5.87 -9.54
N GLU A 62 10.98 6.34 -8.67
CA GLU A 62 11.37 7.76 -8.60
C GLU A 62 11.83 8.34 -9.94
N ALA A 63 12.49 7.53 -10.78
CA ALA A 63 12.98 7.94 -12.09
C ALA A 63 11.98 7.70 -13.25
N LYS A 64 10.86 7.01 -13.01
CA LYS A 64 9.99 6.48 -14.09
C LYS A 64 8.51 6.78 -13.93
N ALA A 65 8.01 6.83 -12.69
CA ALA A 65 6.62 7.11 -12.39
C ALA A 65 6.37 8.62 -12.37
N PRO A 66 5.20 9.09 -12.84
CA PRO A 66 4.87 10.50 -12.72
C PRO A 66 4.70 10.89 -11.24
N PRO A 67 5.02 12.14 -10.85
CA PRO A 67 5.02 12.54 -9.44
C PRO A 67 3.68 12.31 -8.73
N ASN A 68 2.57 12.51 -9.43
CA ASN A 68 1.22 12.30 -8.87
C ASN A 68 0.88 10.84 -8.57
N ALA A 69 1.57 9.87 -9.19
CA ALA A 69 1.39 8.45 -8.91
C ALA A 69 2.30 7.96 -7.77
N LEU A 70 3.48 8.59 -7.59
CA LEU A 70 4.47 8.16 -6.61
C LEU A 70 4.40 8.93 -5.28
N ALA A 71 4.14 10.23 -5.31
CA ALA A 71 4.17 11.08 -4.12
C ALA A 71 3.24 10.56 -3.01
N PRO A 72 1.98 10.17 -3.26
CA PRO A 72 1.11 9.62 -2.21
C PRO A 72 1.65 8.32 -1.57
N LEU A 73 2.39 7.50 -2.33
CA LEU A 73 2.97 6.25 -1.84
C LEU A 73 4.21 6.50 -0.98
N LEU A 74 5.07 7.44 -1.39
CA LEU A 74 6.22 7.88 -0.59
C LEU A 74 5.75 8.53 0.70
N GLU A 75 4.70 9.35 0.59
CA GLU A 75 4.06 9.98 1.73
C GLU A 75 3.60 8.92 2.74
N PHE A 76 2.83 7.93 2.29
CA PHE A 76 2.37 6.82 3.13
C PHE A 76 3.51 6.06 3.81
N ARG A 77 4.58 5.76 3.05
CA ARG A 77 5.76 5.08 3.58
C ARG A 77 6.33 5.84 4.77
N ASP A 78 6.53 7.15 4.64
CA ASP A 78 7.32 7.93 5.60
C ASP A 78 6.67 7.96 7.00
N TYR A 79 5.34 7.98 7.09
CA TYR A 79 4.65 7.97 8.39
C TYR A 79 4.21 6.57 8.87
N SER A 80 3.87 5.64 7.97
CA SER A 80 3.27 4.36 8.36
C SER A 80 4.24 3.19 8.43
N TRP A 81 5.41 3.26 7.80
CA TRP A 81 6.29 2.10 7.61
C TRP A 81 6.71 1.44 8.92
N LYS A 82 7.28 2.22 9.85
CA LYS A 82 7.80 1.68 11.13
C LYS A 82 6.68 1.08 11.99
N PRO A 83 5.55 1.77 12.25
CA PRO A 83 4.44 1.19 12.99
C PRO A 83 3.90 -0.08 12.35
N LEU A 84 3.67 -0.09 11.03
CA LEU A 84 3.10 -1.22 10.31
C LEU A 84 4.02 -2.45 10.31
N SER A 85 5.33 -2.27 10.14
CA SER A 85 6.31 -3.36 10.27
C SER A 85 6.21 -4.03 11.64
N SER A 86 5.98 -3.24 12.70
CA SER A 86 5.82 -3.79 14.05
C SER A 86 4.54 -4.63 14.21
N TYR A 87 3.47 -4.36 13.46
CA TYR A 87 2.24 -5.17 13.54
C TYR A 87 2.39 -6.49 12.80
N VAL A 88 3.09 -6.51 11.66
CA VAL A 88 3.30 -7.73 10.85
C VAL A 88 4.30 -8.69 11.50
N HIS A 89 5.36 -8.17 12.12
CA HIS A 89 6.45 -8.99 12.68
C HIS A 89 6.34 -9.23 14.19
N GLY A 90 5.18 -8.96 14.81
CA GLY A 90 5.03 -9.15 16.26
C GLY A 90 5.95 -8.26 17.10
N GLY A 91 6.30 -7.08 16.59
CA GLY A 91 7.18 -6.13 17.27
C GLY A 91 6.52 -5.42 18.45
N THR A 92 7.22 -4.44 19.02
CA THR A 92 6.81 -3.73 20.25
C THR A 92 5.39 -3.15 20.19
N HIS A 93 4.93 -2.60 19.06
CA HIS A 93 3.56 -2.10 18.93
C HIS A 93 2.53 -3.24 19.00
N ALA A 94 2.75 -4.36 18.31
CA ALA A 94 1.85 -5.50 18.37
C ALA A 94 1.73 -6.07 19.78
N ILE A 95 2.86 -6.32 20.45
CA ILE A 95 2.90 -6.88 21.80
C ILE A 95 2.23 -5.92 22.80
N ASN A 96 2.59 -4.64 22.75
CA ASN A 96 2.05 -3.64 23.66
C ASN A 96 0.54 -3.48 23.50
N ARG A 97 0.04 -3.43 22.26
CA ARG A 97 -1.40 -3.28 21.98
C ARG A 97 -2.20 -4.52 22.30
N HIS A 98 -1.64 -5.71 22.06
CA HIS A 98 -2.28 -6.95 22.49
C HIS A 98 -2.43 -7.00 24.02
N SER A 99 -1.42 -6.51 24.76
CA SER A 99 -1.45 -6.50 26.23
C SER A 99 -2.32 -5.39 26.82
N LYS A 100 -2.26 -4.17 26.27
CA LYS A 100 -2.87 -2.96 26.86
C LYS A 100 -4.16 -2.50 26.17
N GLY A 101 -4.55 -3.18 25.09
CA GLY A 101 -5.69 -2.80 24.26
C GLY A 101 -5.34 -1.80 23.16
N TYR A 102 -6.34 -1.55 22.31
CA TYR A 102 -6.25 -0.68 21.14
C TYR A 102 -7.05 0.60 21.38
N PRO A 103 -6.39 1.78 21.45
CA PRO A 103 -7.11 3.05 21.54
C PRO A 103 -8.03 3.25 20.34
N VAL A 104 -9.25 3.75 20.57
CA VAL A 104 -10.24 3.98 19.49
C VAL A 104 -9.69 4.90 18.42
N GLN A 105 -8.97 5.95 18.81
CA GLN A 105 -8.35 6.91 17.89
C GLN A 105 -7.33 6.25 16.96
N LEU A 106 -6.60 5.25 17.45
CA LEU A 106 -5.66 4.48 16.63
C LEU A 106 -6.42 3.62 15.60
N LEU A 107 -7.49 2.95 16.03
CA LEU A 107 -8.30 2.13 15.13
C LEU A 107 -8.97 2.99 14.05
N GLU A 108 -9.49 4.15 14.43
CA GLU A 108 -10.05 5.13 13.50
C GLU A 108 -9.00 5.60 12.49
N GLN A 109 -7.79 5.94 12.94
CA GLN A 109 -6.71 6.34 12.04
C GLN A 109 -6.32 5.21 11.07
N VAL A 110 -6.27 3.97 11.54
CA VAL A 110 -5.99 2.80 10.68
C VAL A 110 -7.07 2.63 9.62
N LEU A 111 -8.35 2.78 9.99
CA LEU A 111 -9.47 2.71 9.05
C LEU A 111 -9.41 3.84 8.02
N ARG A 112 -9.18 5.08 8.45
CA ARG A 112 -9.00 6.23 7.56
C ARG A 112 -7.84 6.02 6.59
N ASN A 113 -6.69 5.53 7.07
CA ASN A 113 -5.55 5.18 6.24
C ASN A 113 -5.88 4.08 5.22
N SER A 114 -6.66 3.08 5.62
CA SER A 114 -7.14 2.02 4.73
C SER A 114 -8.04 2.58 3.62
N ASN A 115 -8.96 3.50 3.96
CA ASN A 115 -9.79 4.20 2.98
C ASN A 115 -8.95 5.01 2.00
N GLY A 116 -7.91 5.70 2.48
CA GLY A 116 -6.96 6.43 1.64
C GLY A 116 -6.27 5.52 0.61
N LEU A 117 -5.75 4.38 1.03
CA LEU A 117 -5.13 3.41 0.12
C LEU A 117 -6.13 2.80 -0.88
N ASN A 118 -7.36 2.53 -0.44
CA ASN A 118 -8.43 2.07 -1.34
C ASN A 118 -8.79 3.13 -2.37
N GLY A 119 -8.84 4.41 -1.98
CA GLY A 119 -9.04 5.54 -2.89
C GLY A 119 -7.92 5.66 -3.92
N LEU A 120 -6.66 5.55 -3.49
CA LEU A 120 -5.50 5.54 -4.41
C LEU A 120 -5.57 4.35 -5.37
N THR A 121 -6.01 3.19 -4.90
CA THR A 121 -6.19 1.99 -5.72
C THR A 121 -7.27 2.22 -6.78
N ALA A 122 -8.42 2.75 -6.39
CA ALA A 122 -9.50 3.08 -7.30
C ALA A 122 -9.08 4.12 -8.34
N TYR A 123 -8.32 5.15 -7.93
CA TYR A 123 -7.81 6.17 -8.84
C TYR A 123 -6.83 5.57 -9.85
N PHE A 124 -5.88 4.76 -9.40
CA PHE A 124 -4.95 4.07 -10.28
C PHE A 124 -5.68 3.14 -11.26
N TRP A 125 -6.69 2.41 -10.79
CA TRP A 125 -7.47 1.53 -11.64
C TRP A 125 -8.30 2.30 -12.69
N ALA A 126 -8.85 3.46 -12.31
CA ALA A 126 -9.51 4.35 -13.25
C ALA A 126 -8.55 4.87 -14.33
N GLN A 127 -7.29 5.14 -14.00
CA GLN A 127 -6.27 5.50 -15.00
C GLN A 127 -6.01 4.33 -15.97
N LEU A 128 -5.85 3.11 -15.45
CA LEU A 128 -5.60 1.91 -16.26
C LEU A 128 -6.78 1.53 -17.17
N SER A 129 -8.00 1.95 -16.83
CA SER A 129 -9.19 1.68 -17.64
C SER A 129 -9.19 2.38 -19.01
N GLY A 130 -8.39 3.46 -19.16
CA GLY A 130 -8.34 4.27 -20.37
C GLY A 130 -9.53 5.24 -20.57
N TYR A 131 -10.54 5.22 -19.69
CA TYR A 131 -11.67 6.14 -19.77
C TYR A 131 -11.33 7.50 -19.13
N PRO A 132 -11.27 8.61 -19.90
CA PRO A 132 -10.72 9.87 -19.40
C PRO A 132 -11.58 10.56 -18.32
N HIS A 133 -12.87 10.19 -18.20
CA HIS A 133 -13.77 10.74 -17.18
C HIS A 133 -13.60 10.09 -15.81
N LEU A 134 -13.26 8.79 -15.74
CA LEU A 134 -13.22 8.03 -14.49
C LEU A 134 -12.20 8.56 -13.47
N PRO A 135 -10.95 8.92 -13.83
CA PRO A 135 -10.02 9.48 -12.87
C PRO A 135 -10.54 10.75 -12.21
N LYS A 136 -11.23 11.61 -12.97
CA LYS A 136 -11.83 12.86 -12.46
C LYS A 136 -12.98 12.56 -11.50
N GLU A 137 -13.84 11.60 -11.83
CA GLU A 137 -14.93 11.17 -10.97
C GLU A 137 -14.42 10.58 -9.66
N VAL A 138 -13.45 9.66 -9.73
CA VAL A 138 -12.83 9.06 -8.54
C VAL A 138 -12.13 10.13 -7.69
N PHE A 139 -11.43 11.08 -8.31
CA PHE A 139 -10.83 12.19 -7.59
C PHE A 139 -11.89 13.02 -6.83
N GLY A 140 -13.06 13.24 -7.43
CA GLY A 140 -14.20 13.89 -6.76
C GLY A 140 -14.69 13.16 -5.50
N LEU A 141 -14.54 11.84 -5.44
CA LEU A 141 -14.91 11.04 -4.26
C LEU A 141 -14.05 11.38 -3.03
N PHE A 142 -12.80 11.79 -3.21
CA PHE A 142 -11.93 12.19 -2.10
C PHE A 142 -12.49 13.42 -1.37
N SER A 143 -13.06 14.38 -2.11
CA SER A 143 -13.72 15.54 -1.51
C SER A 143 -15.03 15.15 -0.82
N LYS A 144 -15.81 14.26 -1.46
CA LYS A 144 -17.11 13.81 -0.96
C LYS A 144 -17.00 13.02 0.36
N PHE A 145 -15.95 12.21 0.50
CA PHE A 145 -15.73 11.31 1.64
C PHE A 145 -14.55 11.76 2.52
N LYS A 146 -14.25 13.06 2.52
CA LYS A 146 -13.15 13.65 3.30
C LYS A 146 -13.23 13.31 4.79
N ASP A 147 -14.45 13.17 5.32
CA ASP A 147 -14.74 12.87 6.72
C ASP A 147 -14.29 11.46 7.15
N CYS A 148 -14.09 10.52 6.22
CA CYS A 148 -13.62 9.16 6.50
C CYS A 148 -12.25 8.85 5.88
N LEU A 149 -11.58 9.85 5.33
CA LEU A 149 -10.22 9.77 4.79
C LEU A 149 -9.19 10.22 5.84
N PRO A 150 -7.88 9.96 5.59
CA PRO A 150 -6.83 10.56 6.40
C PRO A 150 -6.96 12.10 6.32
N PRO A 151 -6.77 12.80 7.44
CA PRO A 151 -6.85 14.26 7.43
C PRO A 151 -5.79 14.86 6.50
N ASP A 152 -6.15 15.92 5.78
CA ASP A 152 -5.18 16.75 5.08
C ASP A 152 -4.15 17.26 6.10
N ARG A 153 -2.86 17.22 5.76
CA ARG A 153 -1.85 17.83 6.61
C ARG A 153 -1.97 19.35 6.57
N GLN A 154 -1.91 19.97 7.75
CA GLN A 154 -1.55 21.38 7.91
C GLN A 154 -0.05 21.57 7.61
#